data_AF-A0A8X7CFN9-F1
#
_entry.id   AF-A0A8X7CFN9-F1
#
_cell.length_a   1.000
_cell.length_b   1.000
_cell.length_c   1.000
_cell.angle_alpha   90.00
_cell.angle_beta   90.00
_cell.angle_gamma   90.00
#
_symmetry.space_group_name_H-M   'P 1'
#
loop_
_entity.id
_entity.type
_entity.pdbx_description
1 polymer ?
#
loop_
_entity_poly.entity_id
_entity_poly.type
_entity_poly.pdbx_seq_one_letter_code
_entity_poly.pdbx_strand_id
1 'polypeptide(L)'
;MIPFHNFHEPLEGYSAHLSSNINGLPYSSRNAGRKLADLEECAVQDMERWRERILQSINLGVVVDPNGHETVLDEIHGIDILGNIIESSYDSVNVPFYGSLHNWGHVLMAAAHDPDGRYKLNPGVMDDTATALRDPIFYRWHRFIDDLFQEYKKTLPPYTKDELSFGNVFVKSLNVKAEQPNTVKTFFREDFLDVSHAFYFGRTGSVKVRYQHLDHEPFTYQFVVENTGTKTRHAKFESTWDLKTII
;
A
#
# COMPACT_ATOMS: atom_id res chain seq x y z
N MET A 1 -8.86 7.03 8.47
CA MET A 1 -7.93 6.31 9.37
C MET A 1 -6.83 7.27 9.78
N ILE A 2 -6.30 7.19 11.00
CA ILE A 2 -5.31 8.15 11.52
C ILE A 2 -3.90 7.70 11.08
N PRO A 3 -3.10 8.55 10.39
CA PRO A 3 -1.74 8.22 9.97
C PRO A 3 -0.79 8.05 11.16
N PHE A 4 0.17 7.13 11.04
CA PHE A 4 1.26 6.95 12.00
C PHE A 4 2.43 7.91 11.70
N HIS A 5 2.20 9.22 11.91
CA HIS A 5 3.14 10.28 11.56
C HIS A 5 4.10 10.65 12.70
N ASN A 6 3.73 10.34 13.95
CA ASN A 6 4.55 10.53 15.14
C ASN A 6 5.21 9.21 15.53
N PHE A 7 6.49 9.03 15.20
CA PHE A 7 7.19 7.76 15.40
C PHE A 7 7.42 7.38 16.87
N HIS A 8 7.13 8.29 17.80
CA HIS A 8 7.24 8.07 19.25
C HIS A 8 5.90 7.75 19.93
N GLU A 9 4.81 7.71 19.18
CA GLU A 9 3.51 7.32 19.72
C GLU A 9 3.43 5.79 19.93
N PRO A 10 2.63 5.32 20.89
CA PRO A 10 2.47 3.89 21.12
C PRO A 10 1.69 3.21 19.98
N LEU A 11 2.14 2.02 19.60
CA LEU A 11 1.57 1.15 18.58
C LEU A 11 0.41 0.33 19.14
N GLU A 12 -0.58 0.04 18.30
CA GLU A 12 -1.61 -0.94 18.59
C GLU A 12 -1.03 -2.36 18.67
N GLY A 13 -1.67 -3.18 19.50
CA GLY A 13 -1.30 -4.59 19.63
C GLY A 13 -1.90 -5.44 18.52
N TYR A 14 -1.15 -6.44 18.05
CA TYR A 14 -1.61 -7.41 17.07
C TYR A 14 -0.93 -8.77 17.27
N SER A 15 -1.71 -9.84 17.24
CA SER A 15 -1.24 -11.23 17.25
C SER A 15 -1.73 -11.93 16.00
N ALA A 16 -0.79 -12.29 15.13
CA ALA A 16 -1.10 -12.86 13.82
C ALA A 16 -1.63 -14.30 13.89
N HIS A 17 -1.28 -15.03 14.96
CA HIS A 17 -1.52 -16.48 15.08
C HIS A 17 -0.96 -17.28 13.88
N LEU A 18 0.13 -16.79 13.29
CA LEU A 18 0.85 -17.44 12.19
C LEU A 18 2.15 -18.06 12.72
N SER A 19 2.54 -19.18 12.12
CA SER A 19 3.83 -19.83 12.37
C SER A 19 4.56 -20.17 11.09
N SER A 20 5.89 -20.10 11.15
CA SER A 20 6.77 -20.54 10.07
C SER A 20 7.06 -22.03 10.24
N ASN A 21 6.82 -22.80 9.19
CA ASN A 21 7.21 -24.21 9.14
C ASN A 21 8.72 -24.40 8.90
N ILE A 22 9.44 -23.35 8.49
CA ILE A 22 10.88 -23.42 8.18
C ILE A 22 11.70 -23.55 9.46
N ASN A 23 11.45 -22.67 10.44
CA ASN A 23 12.17 -22.66 11.72
C ASN A 23 11.30 -23.07 12.92
N GLY A 24 10.00 -23.32 12.71
CA GLY A 24 9.06 -23.74 13.74
C GLY A 24 8.62 -22.62 14.68
N LEU A 25 9.09 -21.38 14.48
CA LEU A 25 8.77 -20.24 15.33
C LEU A 25 7.57 -19.45 14.80
N PRO A 26 6.76 -18.83 15.69
CA PRO A 26 5.68 -17.94 15.29
C PRO A 26 6.22 -16.63 14.71
N TYR A 27 5.39 -15.91 13.96
CA TYR A 27 5.61 -14.47 13.78
C TYR A 27 5.45 -13.77 15.13
N SER A 28 6.35 -12.85 15.46
CA SER A 28 6.27 -12.14 16.75
C SER A 28 4.98 -11.34 16.87
N SER A 29 4.31 -11.49 18.02
CA SER A 29 3.15 -10.66 18.35
C SER A 29 3.60 -9.32 18.90
N ARG A 30 2.92 -8.25 18.53
CA ARG A 30 3.15 -6.91 19.07
C ARG A 30 2.15 -6.66 20.20
N ASN A 31 2.64 -6.45 21.41
CA ASN A 31 1.78 -6.03 22.53
C ASN A 31 1.41 -4.55 22.35
N ALA A 32 0.19 -4.18 22.74
CA ALA A 32 -0.26 -2.79 22.68
C ALA A 32 0.62 -1.89 23.58
N GLY A 33 0.87 -0.67 23.13
CA GLY A 33 1.63 0.32 23.89
C GLY A 33 3.15 0.28 23.66
N ARG A 34 3.64 -0.67 22.83
CA ARG A 34 5.04 -0.66 22.36
C ARG A 34 5.30 0.57 21.50
N LYS A 35 6.54 1.05 21.48
CA LYS A 35 6.98 2.14 20.62
C LYS A 35 8.03 1.63 19.66
N LEU A 36 8.26 2.35 18.56
CA LEU A 36 9.45 2.11 17.75
C LEU A 36 10.70 2.32 18.61
N ALA A 37 11.71 1.51 18.37
CA ALA A 37 13.00 1.54 19.04
C ALA A 37 14.09 1.44 17.97
N ASP A 38 15.25 1.97 18.28
CA ASP A 38 16.39 1.94 17.37
C ASP A 38 16.86 0.49 17.12
N LEU A 39 17.23 0.22 15.88
CA LEU A 39 17.98 -0.97 15.48
C LEU A 39 19.44 -0.57 15.22
N GLU A 40 20.33 -1.56 15.12
CA GLU A 40 21.76 -1.30 14.86
C GLU A 40 21.97 -0.56 13.54
N GLU A 41 21.16 -0.87 12.53
CA GLU A 41 21.27 -0.33 11.17
C GLU A 41 20.46 0.95 10.92
N CYS A 42 19.44 1.23 11.74
CA CYS A 42 18.52 2.35 11.54
C CYS A 42 17.92 2.81 12.86
N ALA A 43 18.16 4.08 13.21
CA ALA A 43 17.54 4.72 14.34
C ALA A 43 16.18 5.33 13.96
N VAL A 44 15.27 5.46 14.92
CA VAL A 44 14.01 6.20 14.73
C VAL A 44 14.28 7.63 14.25
N GLN A 45 15.40 8.22 14.68
CA GLN A 45 15.84 9.55 14.24
C GLN A 45 16.20 9.61 12.74
N ASP A 46 16.67 8.50 12.13
CA ASP A 46 16.91 8.45 10.68
C ASP A 46 15.61 8.59 9.90
N MET A 47 14.56 7.89 10.34
CA MET A 47 13.22 7.97 9.77
C MET A 47 12.68 9.40 9.78
N GLU A 48 12.84 10.11 10.89
CA GLU A 48 12.42 11.51 11.00
C GLU A 48 13.19 12.39 10.01
N ARG A 49 14.52 12.22 9.92
CA ARG A 49 15.35 13.00 8.98
C ARG A 49 14.98 12.75 7.54
N TRP A 50 14.70 11.51 7.16
CA TRP A 50 14.26 11.16 5.81
C TRP A 50 12.90 11.78 5.49
N ARG A 51 11.93 11.70 6.41
CA ARG A 51 10.62 12.38 6.28
C ARG A 51 10.81 13.88 6.02
N GLU A 52 11.61 14.57 6.82
CA GLU A 52 11.82 16.02 6.66
C GLU A 52 12.46 16.37 5.31
N ARG A 53 13.46 15.60 4.86
CA ARG A 53 14.13 15.82 3.56
C ARG A 53 13.18 15.61 2.39
N ILE A 54 12.33 14.58 2.46
CA ILE A 54 11.32 14.29 1.44
C ILE A 54 10.31 15.43 1.38
N LEU A 55 9.76 15.84 2.53
CA LEU A 55 8.82 16.97 2.61
C LEU A 55 9.45 18.28 2.10
N GLN A 56 10.71 18.53 2.44
CA GLN A 56 11.43 19.69 1.94
C GLN A 56 11.55 19.67 0.41
N SER A 57 11.87 18.52 -0.18
CA SER A 57 11.99 18.37 -1.64
C SER A 57 10.65 18.55 -2.35
N ILE A 58 9.57 18.02 -1.75
CA ILE A 58 8.19 18.25 -2.21
C ILE A 58 7.86 19.75 -2.18
N ASN A 59 8.12 20.43 -1.08
CA ASN A 59 7.83 21.86 -0.91
C ASN A 59 8.63 22.76 -1.85
N LEU A 60 9.88 22.38 -2.16
CA LEU A 60 10.73 23.09 -3.12
C LEU A 60 10.39 22.73 -4.58
N GLY A 61 9.70 21.61 -4.82
CA GLY A 61 9.38 21.11 -6.15
C GLY A 61 10.57 20.48 -6.88
N VAL A 62 11.65 20.14 -6.17
CA VAL A 62 12.88 19.56 -6.75
C VAL A 62 13.47 18.49 -5.84
N VAL A 63 14.10 17.48 -6.43
CA VAL A 63 14.93 16.48 -5.72
C VAL A 63 16.39 16.62 -6.14
N VAL A 64 17.31 16.24 -5.26
CA VAL A 64 18.75 16.46 -5.46
C VAL A 64 19.51 15.13 -5.50
N ASP A 65 20.29 14.92 -6.55
CA ASP A 65 21.18 13.76 -6.70
C ASP A 65 22.48 13.89 -5.85
N PRO A 66 23.34 12.86 -5.77
CA PRO A 66 24.59 12.92 -5.02
C PRO A 66 25.61 13.97 -5.54
N ASN A 67 25.47 14.42 -6.79
CA ASN A 67 26.33 15.42 -7.42
C ASN A 67 25.79 16.85 -7.22
N GLY A 68 24.63 17.01 -6.58
CA GLY A 68 23.96 18.29 -6.42
C GLY A 68 23.11 18.71 -7.63
N HIS A 69 22.84 17.80 -8.57
CA HIS A 69 21.92 18.05 -9.68
C HIS A 69 20.48 18.04 -9.19
N GLU A 70 19.74 19.08 -9.53
CA GLU A 70 18.32 19.23 -9.21
C GLU A 70 17.44 18.72 -10.34
N THR A 71 16.51 17.81 -10.00
CA THR A 71 15.46 17.33 -10.90
C THR A 71 14.11 17.84 -10.42
N VAL A 72 13.36 18.48 -11.31
CA VAL A 72 12.03 19.02 -10.99
C VAL A 72 11.00 17.90 -10.81
N LEU A 73 10.15 18.04 -9.80
CA LEU A 73 8.98 17.20 -9.58
C LEU A 73 7.81 17.70 -10.44
N ASP A 74 7.81 17.33 -11.72
CA ASP A 74 6.79 17.73 -12.70
C ASP A 74 5.52 16.85 -12.63
N GLU A 75 4.42 17.31 -13.22
CA GLU A 75 3.12 16.61 -13.21
C GLU A 75 3.18 15.17 -13.76
N ILE A 76 4.08 14.90 -14.69
CA ILE A 76 4.15 13.64 -15.45
C ILE A 76 5.01 12.60 -14.70
N HIS A 77 6.20 13.00 -14.24
CA HIS A 77 7.23 12.12 -13.72
C HIS A 77 7.44 12.26 -12.20
N GLY A 78 7.01 13.38 -11.60
CA GLY A 78 7.32 13.69 -10.20
C GLY A 78 6.80 12.65 -9.22
N ILE A 79 5.64 12.03 -9.49
CA ILE A 79 5.10 10.97 -8.63
C ILE A 79 5.92 9.68 -8.70
N ASP A 80 6.47 9.35 -9.87
CA ASP A 80 7.29 8.16 -10.08
C ASP A 80 8.65 8.30 -9.39
N ILE A 81 9.27 9.48 -9.54
CA ILE A 81 10.51 9.85 -8.84
C ILE A 81 10.31 9.76 -7.32
N LEU A 82 9.21 10.33 -6.79
CA LEU A 82 8.89 10.26 -5.37
C LEU A 82 8.60 8.82 -4.91
N GLY A 83 7.96 7.99 -5.75
CA GLY A 83 7.74 6.58 -5.47
C GLY A 83 9.05 5.84 -5.21
N ASN A 84 10.00 6.00 -6.14
CA ASN A 84 11.34 5.42 -6.02
C ASN A 84 12.11 5.92 -4.80
N ILE A 85 11.91 7.18 -4.40
CA ILE A 85 12.55 7.77 -3.21
C ILE A 85 11.92 7.25 -1.92
N ILE A 86 10.59 7.22 -1.83
CA ILE A 86 9.86 6.94 -0.59
C ILE A 86 9.90 5.45 -0.23
N GLU A 87 9.84 4.55 -1.22
CA GLU A 87 9.82 3.09 -0.99
C GLU A 87 11.02 2.62 -0.15
N SER A 88 12.28 2.83 -0.47
CA SER A 88 12.92 3.28 -1.72
C SER A 88 13.22 2.09 -2.65
N SER A 89 13.38 2.33 -3.95
CA SER A 89 13.78 1.32 -4.94
C SER A 89 15.25 1.51 -5.40
N TYR A 90 15.74 0.63 -6.29
CA TYR A 90 17.04 0.80 -6.95
C TYR A 90 17.13 2.10 -7.74
N ASP A 91 15.98 2.60 -8.23
CA ASP A 91 15.88 3.79 -9.07
C ASP A 91 15.77 5.09 -8.25
N SER A 92 15.91 5.02 -6.93
CA SER A 92 15.97 6.20 -6.07
C SER A 92 17.16 7.09 -6.45
N VAL A 93 16.88 8.36 -6.71
CA VAL A 93 17.88 9.33 -7.20
C VAL A 93 19.02 9.56 -6.20
N ASN A 94 18.79 9.37 -4.90
CA ASN A 94 19.79 9.63 -3.85
C ASN A 94 19.48 8.89 -2.53
N VAL A 95 19.69 7.57 -2.51
CA VAL A 95 19.45 6.71 -1.33
C VAL A 95 20.17 7.21 -0.07
N PRO A 96 21.47 7.60 -0.08
CA PRO A 96 22.13 8.08 1.14
C PRO A 96 21.50 9.32 1.76
N PHE A 97 20.86 10.17 0.94
CA PHE A 97 20.21 11.39 1.39
C PHE A 97 18.75 11.15 1.80
N TYR A 98 17.96 10.52 0.94
CA TYR A 98 16.52 10.34 1.18
C TYR A 98 16.17 9.08 1.96
N GLY A 99 17.07 8.11 2.04
CA GLY A 99 16.86 6.87 2.77
C GLY A 99 15.90 5.90 2.11
N SER A 100 15.30 5.04 2.93
CA SER A 100 14.32 4.02 2.54
C SER A 100 13.15 4.04 3.53
N LEU A 101 12.41 5.15 3.53
CA LEU A 101 11.45 5.48 4.59
C LEU A 101 10.38 4.38 4.73
N HIS A 102 9.68 4.04 3.66
CA HIS A 102 8.61 3.03 3.70
C HIS A 102 9.11 1.66 4.21
N ASN A 103 10.22 1.17 3.65
CA ASN A 103 10.79 -0.14 4.00
C ASN A 103 11.28 -0.19 5.45
N TRP A 104 12.01 0.82 5.92
CA TRP A 104 12.46 0.84 7.31
C TRP A 104 11.30 0.97 8.30
N GLY A 105 10.19 1.59 7.92
CA GLY A 105 8.97 1.59 8.73
C GLY A 105 8.44 0.18 8.97
N HIS A 106 8.40 -0.65 7.92
CA HIS A 106 8.06 -2.07 8.04
C HIS A 106 9.00 -2.80 9.00
N VAL A 107 10.32 -2.64 8.82
CA VAL A 107 11.35 -3.31 9.64
C VAL A 107 11.24 -2.91 11.12
N LEU A 108 11.17 -1.61 11.42
CA LEU A 108 11.06 -1.12 12.81
C LEU A 108 9.78 -1.61 13.49
N MET A 109 8.65 -1.62 12.77
CA MET A 109 7.37 -2.12 13.30
C MET A 109 7.37 -3.63 13.51
N ALA A 110 8.06 -4.39 12.66
CA ALA A 110 8.19 -5.84 12.79
C ALA A 110 9.13 -6.24 13.93
N ALA A 111 10.19 -5.46 14.16
CA ALA A 111 11.18 -5.69 15.22
C ALA A 111 10.77 -5.13 16.59
N ALA A 112 9.66 -4.39 16.69
CA ALA A 112 9.24 -3.68 17.91
C ALA A 112 9.12 -4.56 19.19
N HIS A 113 9.03 -5.88 19.06
CA HIS A 113 9.03 -6.80 20.20
C HIS A 113 10.45 -7.08 20.75
N ASP A 114 11.44 -7.21 19.87
CA ASP A 114 12.83 -7.61 20.18
C ASP A 114 13.82 -6.77 19.33
N PRO A 115 13.87 -5.45 19.52
CA PRO A 115 14.63 -4.55 18.64
C PRO A 115 16.16 -4.77 18.73
N ASP A 116 16.66 -5.34 19.82
CA ASP A 116 18.07 -5.67 19.97
C ASP A 116 18.38 -7.17 19.81
N GLY A 117 17.41 -7.95 19.34
CA GLY A 117 17.56 -9.36 19.01
C GLY A 117 17.95 -10.26 20.20
N ARG A 118 17.87 -9.78 21.44
CA ARG A 118 18.34 -10.52 22.63
C ARG A 118 17.50 -11.76 22.89
N TYR A 119 16.22 -11.73 22.48
CA TYR A 119 15.30 -12.85 22.64
C TYR A 119 15.30 -13.79 21.44
N LYS A 120 16.01 -13.43 20.36
CA LYS A 120 16.13 -14.19 19.11
C LYS A 120 14.77 -14.58 18.54
N LEU A 121 13.82 -13.65 18.61
CA LEU A 121 12.48 -13.87 18.07
C LEU A 121 12.46 -13.62 16.56
N ASN A 122 11.57 -14.31 15.85
CA ASN A 122 11.26 -13.94 14.48
C ASN A 122 10.66 -12.52 14.45
N PRO A 123 10.80 -11.78 13.35
CA PRO A 123 10.07 -10.54 13.17
C PRO A 123 8.54 -10.75 13.18
N GLY A 124 7.81 -9.66 13.42
CA GLY A 124 6.36 -9.62 13.26
C GLY A 124 5.93 -9.64 11.78
N VAL A 125 4.62 -9.73 11.54
CA VAL A 125 4.06 -9.82 10.17
C VAL A 125 4.33 -8.62 9.27
N MET A 126 4.77 -7.48 9.82
CA MET A 126 5.15 -6.32 9.04
C MET A 126 6.41 -6.54 8.19
N ASP A 127 7.19 -7.60 8.44
CA ASP A 127 8.44 -7.91 7.70
C ASP A 127 8.21 -8.68 6.39
N ASP A 128 7.04 -9.28 6.21
CA ASP A 128 6.72 -10.11 5.03
C ASP A 128 5.51 -9.54 4.29
N THR A 129 5.68 -9.23 3.00
CA THR A 129 4.63 -8.67 2.14
C THR A 129 3.39 -9.58 2.05
N ALA A 130 3.54 -10.90 2.18
CA ALA A 130 2.42 -11.84 2.19
C ALA A 130 1.57 -11.77 3.47
N THR A 131 2.09 -11.14 4.54
CA THR A 131 1.44 -11.10 5.86
C THR A 131 1.17 -9.70 6.40
N ALA A 132 1.87 -8.67 5.92
CA ALA A 132 1.81 -7.31 6.46
C ALA A 132 0.39 -6.71 6.46
N LEU A 133 -0.40 -6.94 5.41
CA LEU A 133 -1.79 -6.47 5.28
C LEU A 133 -2.73 -6.96 6.40
N ARG A 134 -2.32 -7.97 7.18
CA ARG A 134 -3.11 -8.51 8.28
C ARG A 134 -3.03 -7.64 9.54
N ASP A 135 -1.96 -6.86 9.70
CA ASP A 135 -1.74 -6.01 10.86
C ASP A 135 -2.39 -4.62 10.66
N PRO A 136 -3.26 -4.15 11.58
CA PRO A 136 -3.86 -2.82 11.48
C PRO A 136 -2.85 -1.67 11.34
N ILE A 137 -1.62 -1.81 11.87
CA ILE A 137 -0.60 -0.76 11.73
C ILE A 137 -0.19 -0.54 10.27
N PHE A 138 -0.29 -1.56 9.41
CA PHE A 138 0.00 -1.47 7.98
C PHE A 138 -0.73 -0.28 7.38
N TYR A 139 -2.03 -0.19 7.64
CA TYR A 139 -2.88 0.83 7.05
C TYR A 139 -2.60 2.22 7.64
N ARG A 140 -2.20 2.32 8.91
CA ARG A 140 -1.79 3.61 9.52
C ARG A 140 -0.45 4.09 8.98
N TRP A 141 0.50 3.17 8.79
CA TRP A 141 1.80 3.43 8.18
C TRP A 141 1.63 3.87 6.73
N HIS A 142 0.92 3.08 5.93
CA HIS A 142 0.65 3.41 4.53
C HIS A 142 -0.21 4.65 4.37
N ARG A 143 -1.06 4.99 5.35
CA ARG A 143 -1.74 6.29 5.34
C ARG A 143 -0.77 7.47 5.52
N PHE A 144 0.22 7.33 6.39
CA PHE A 144 1.27 8.35 6.53
C PHE A 144 2.10 8.47 5.24
N ILE A 145 2.43 7.35 4.60
CA ILE A 145 3.15 7.33 3.33
C ILE A 145 2.31 7.94 2.20
N ASP A 146 1.03 7.59 2.09
CA ASP A 146 0.07 8.23 1.18
C ASP A 146 -0.02 9.73 1.43
N ASP A 147 -0.10 10.18 2.68
CA ASP A 147 -0.15 11.61 3.00
C ASP A 147 1.09 12.37 2.47
N LEU A 148 2.29 11.76 2.41
CA LEU A 148 3.46 12.36 1.74
C LEU A 148 3.23 12.55 0.23
N PHE A 149 2.69 11.52 -0.44
CA PHE A 149 2.33 11.63 -1.86
C PHE A 149 1.21 12.65 -2.08
N GLN A 150 0.26 12.77 -1.14
CA GLN A 150 -0.79 13.78 -1.19
C GLN A 150 -0.24 15.20 -1.03
N GLU A 151 0.78 15.43 -0.19
CA GLU A 151 1.46 16.74 -0.12
C GLU A 151 2.02 17.15 -1.48
N TYR A 152 2.64 16.22 -2.22
CA TYR A 152 3.05 16.47 -3.60
C TYR A 152 1.86 16.69 -4.54
N LYS A 153 0.83 15.85 -4.50
CA LYS A 153 -0.35 16.02 -5.37
C LYS A 153 -1.06 17.37 -5.16
N LYS A 154 -0.97 17.94 -3.95
CA LYS A 154 -1.50 19.29 -3.65
C LYS A 154 -0.70 20.43 -4.28
N THR A 155 0.56 20.21 -4.67
CA THR A 155 1.37 21.23 -5.36
C THR A 155 1.04 21.35 -6.84
N LEU A 156 0.35 20.36 -7.41
CA LEU A 156 -0.01 20.32 -8.83
C LEU A 156 -1.23 21.22 -9.12
N PRO A 157 -1.29 21.83 -10.31
CA PRO A 157 -2.48 22.57 -10.73
C PRO A 157 -3.68 21.61 -10.83
N PRO A 158 -4.89 22.04 -10.45
CA PRO A 158 -6.09 21.27 -10.71
C PRO A 158 -6.29 21.05 -12.21
N TYR A 159 -6.84 19.90 -12.58
CA TYR A 159 -7.18 19.64 -13.97
C TYR A 159 -8.10 20.71 -14.54
N THR A 160 -7.74 21.19 -15.71
CA THR A 160 -8.51 22.14 -16.51
C THR A 160 -9.74 21.46 -17.11
N LYS A 161 -10.70 22.29 -17.53
CA LYS A 161 -11.89 21.78 -18.23
C LYS A 161 -11.51 20.99 -19.48
N ASP A 162 -10.48 21.41 -20.21
CA ASP A 162 -10.10 20.76 -21.48
C ASP A 162 -9.47 19.39 -21.24
N GLU A 163 -8.71 19.21 -20.14
CA GLU A 163 -8.15 17.91 -19.75
C GLU A 163 -9.22 16.92 -19.27
N LEU A 164 -10.25 17.41 -18.58
CA LEU A 164 -11.38 16.58 -18.12
C LEU A 164 -12.44 16.35 -19.20
N SER A 165 -12.49 17.21 -20.22
CA SER A 165 -13.54 17.17 -21.23
C SER A 165 -13.24 16.15 -22.31
N PHE A 166 -14.24 15.34 -22.63
CA PHE A 166 -14.22 14.47 -23.80
C PHE A 166 -15.21 14.99 -24.85
N GLY A 167 -14.76 15.96 -25.66
CA GLY A 167 -15.63 16.76 -26.54
C GLY A 167 -16.62 15.95 -27.40
N ASN A 168 -17.85 16.46 -27.51
CA ASN A 168 -18.99 15.88 -28.24
C ASN A 168 -19.50 14.53 -27.71
N VAL A 169 -18.93 14.01 -26.62
CA VAL A 169 -19.36 12.75 -25.99
C VAL A 169 -19.98 13.05 -24.64
N PHE A 170 -21.21 12.58 -24.43
CA PHE A 170 -21.99 12.86 -23.23
C PHE A 170 -22.49 11.56 -22.61
N VAL A 171 -22.18 11.34 -21.34
CA VAL A 171 -22.78 10.26 -20.56
C VAL A 171 -24.18 10.69 -20.14
N LYS A 172 -25.22 10.07 -20.70
CA LYS A 172 -26.63 10.38 -20.41
C LYS A 172 -27.14 9.65 -19.18
N SER A 173 -26.69 8.41 -18.97
CA SER A 173 -27.01 7.65 -17.77
C SER A 173 -25.94 6.61 -17.48
N LEU A 174 -25.75 6.31 -16.20
CA LEU A 174 -24.97 5.20 -15.67
C LEU A 174 -25.84 4.47 -14.66
N ASN A 175 -26.05 3.18 -14.88
CA ASN A 175 -26.75 2.30 -13.92
C ASN A 175 -25.91 1.05 -13.64
N VAL A 176 -26.02 0.52 -12.44
CA VAL A 176 -25.54 -0.81 -12.09
C VAL A 176 -26.71 -1.78 -12.20
N LYS A 177 -26.58 -2.76 -13.11
CA LYS A 177 -27.55 -3.85 -13.29
C LYS A 177 -27.09 -5.06 -12.48
N ALA A 178 -27.73 -5.23 -11.33
CA ALA A 178 -27.65 -6.38 -10.43
C ALA A 178 -29.09 -6.93 -10.20
N GLU A 179 -29.32 -7.81 -9.22
CA GLU A 179 -30.68 -8.27 -8.89
C GLU A 179 -31.61 -7.10 -8.56
N GLN A 180 -31.11 -6.14 -7.78
CA GLN A 180 -31.77 -4.87 -7.53
C GLN A 180 -31.00 -3.76 -8.27
N PRO A 181 -31.68 -2.95 -9.12
CA PRO A 181 -31.01 -1.86 -9.81
C PRO A 181 -30.27 -0.92 -8.86
N ASN A 182 -29.02 -0.60 -9.18
CA ASN A 182 -28.16 0.30 -8.42
C ASN A 182 -27.81 -0.15 -6.99
N THR A 183 -27.94 -1.45 -6.69
CA THR A 183 -27.53 -2.04 -5.42
C THR A 183 -26.69 -3.28 -5.68
N VAL A 184 -25.55 -3.42 -5.01
CA VAL A 184 -24.73 -4.64 -5.04
C VAL A 184 -24.76 -5.27 -3.65
N LYS A 185 -25.30 -6.48 -3.56
CA LYS A 185 -25.31 -7.26 -2.32
C LYS A 185 -23.99 -7.99 -2.14
N THR A 186 -23.46 -7.92 -0.93
CA THR A 186 -22.27 -8.67 -0.50
C THR A 186 -22.66 -9.77 0.49
N PHE A 187 -21.90 -10.85 0.52
CA PHE A 187 -22.11 -11.98 1.43
C PHE A 187 -20.79 -12.67 1.76
N PHE A 188 -20.80 -13.53 2.77
CA PHE A 188 -19.67 -14.42 3.04
C PHE A 188 -19.84 -15.73 2.26
N ARG A 189 -18.77 -16.14 1.58
CA ARG A 189 -18.70 -17.40 0.84
C ARG A 189 -17.70 -18.33 1.51
N GLU A 190 -18.07 -19.61 1.59
CA GLU A 190 -17.15 -20.67 1.98
C GLU A 190 -16.37 -21.17 0.77
N ASP A 191 -15.06 -21.33 0.95
CA ASP A 191 -14.16 -21.92 -0.04
C ASP A 191 -13.10 -22.80 0.64
N PHE A 192 -12.34 -23.55 -0.16
CA PHE A 192 -11.36 -24.52 0.29
C PHE A 192 -9.99 -24.28 -0.33
N LEU A 193 -8.99 -24.02 0.50
CA LEU A 193 -7.59 -23.93 0.08
C LEU A 193 -6.94 -25.32 0.14
N ASP A 194 -6.40 -25.80 -0.98
CA ASP A 194 -5.60 -27.03 -1.00
C ASP A 194 -4.19 -26.76 -0.47
N VAL A 195 -3.86 -27.37 0.67
CA VAL A 195 -2.58 -27.23 1.36
C VAL A 195 -1.69 -28.47 1.21
N SER A 196 -2.06 -29.42 0.35
CA SER A 196 -1.34 -30.70 0.18
C SER A 196 0.11 -30.53 -0.25
N HIS A 197 0.41 -29.43 -0.96
CA HIS A 197 1.75 -29.11 -1.43
C HIS A 197 2.54 -28.22 -0.45
N ALA A 198 1.90 -27.72 0.61
CA ALA A 198 2.52 -26.85 1.60
C ALA A 198 3.15 -27.64 2.76
N PHE A 199 2.65 -28.84 3.07
CA PHE A 199 3.13 -29.66 4.18
C PHE A 199 3.22 -31.13 3.82
N TYR A 200 4.17 -31.83 4.44
CA TYR A 200 4.20 -33.29 4.41
C TYR A 200 3.23 -33.87 5.44
N PHE A 201 2.12 -34.45 4.97
CA PHE A 201 1.08 -35.01 5.84
C PHE A 201 1.23 -36.50 6.15
N GLY A 202 2.26 -37.18 5.62
CA GLY A 202 2.45 -38.63 5.80
C GLY A 202 1.32 -39.49 5.22
N ARG A 203 0.50 -38.94 4.32
CA ARG A 203 -0.62 -39.62 3.65
C ARG A 203 -0.74 -39.16 2.20
N THR A 204 -1.38 -39.98 1.38
CA THR A 204 -1.78 -39.63 0.02
C THR A 204 -3.17 -38.97 0.02
N GLY A 205 -3.42 -38.09 -0.95
CA GLY A 205 -4.71 -37.41 -1.11
C GLY A 205 -4.68 -35.93 -0.71
N SER A 206 -5.70 -35.20 -1.17
CA SER A 206 -5.81 -33.75 -0.96
C SER A 206 -6.15 -33.42 0.50
N VAL A 207 -5.41 -32.46 1.08
CA VAL A 207 -5.68 -31.85 2.38
C VAL A 207 -6.13 -30.42 2.11
N LYS A 208 -7.36 -30.09 2.53
CA LYS A 208 -7.95 -28.77 2.29
C LYS A 208 -8.33 -28.09 3.60
N VAL A 209 -8.12 -26.78 3.65
CA VAL A 209 -8.57 -25.91 4.74
C VAL A 209 -9.79 -25.13 4.26
N ARG A 210 -10.89 -25.22 5.01
CA ARG A 210 -12.08 -24.42 4.75
C ARG A 210 -11.90 -23.02 5.34
N TYR A 211 -12.22 -22.00 4.57
CA TYR A 211 -12.21 -20.60 5.01
C TYR A 211 -13.42 -19.85 4.46
N GLN A 212 -13.68 -18.67 5.01
CA GLN A 212 -14.71 -17.76 4.53
C GLN A 212 -14.08 -16.46 4.05
N HIS A 213 -14.61 -15.91 2.96
CA HIS A 213 -14.21 -14.61 2.45
C HIS A 213 -15.42 -13.79 2.00
N LEU A 214 -15.25 -12.47 1.91
CA LEU A 214 -16.26 -11.58 1.33
C LEU A 214 -16.38 -11.90 -0.17
N ASP A 215 -17.61 -11.95 -0.66
CA ASP A 215 -17.97 -12.09 -2.06
C ASP A 215 -19.18 -11.19 -2.35
N HIS A 216 -19.53 -11.02 -3.62
CA HIS A 216 -20.66 -10.19 -4.03
C HIS A 216 -21.45 -10.81 -5.19
N GLU A 217 -22.70 -10.38 -5.35
CA GLU A 217 -23.49 -10.80 -6.52
C GLU A 217 -22.85 -10.30 -7.82
N PRO A 218 -22.95 -11.04 -8.93
CA PRO A 218 -22.54 -10.53 -10.24
C PRO A 218 -23.35 -9.30 -10.64
N PHE A 219 -22.68 -8.27 -11.16
CA PHE A 219 -23.34 -7.06 -11.68
C PHE A 219 -22.67 -6.58 -12.97
N THR A 220 -23.36 -5.71 -13.70
CA THR A 220 -22.82 -5.08 -14.91
C THR A 220 -23.09 -3.57 -14.88
N TYR A 221 -22.17 -2.78 -15.42
CA TYR A 221 -22.41 -1.36 -15.65
C TYR A 221 -23.12 -1.16 -16.99
N GLN A 222 -24.19 -0.37 -16.98
CA GLN A 222 -24.91 0.03 -18.19
C GLN A 222 -24.79 1.54 -18.38
N PHE A 223 -24.03 1.93 -19.41
CA PHE A 223 -23.88 3.31 -19.83
C PHE A 223 -24.78 3.60 -21.03
N VAL A 224 -25.40 4.77 -21.03
CA VAL A 224 -25.97 5.37 -22.24
C VAL A 224 -25.10 6.57 -22.57
N VAL A 225 -24.39 6.50 -23.69
CA VAL A 225 -23.46 7.53 -24.13
C VAL A 225 -23.94 8.08 -25.47
N GLU A 226 -24.01 9.40 -25.57
CA GLU A 226 -24.32 10.09 -26.81
C GLU A 226 -23.03 10.65 -27.41
N ASN A 227 -22.74 10.31 -28.67
CA ASN A 227 -21.70 10.96 -29.44
C ASN A 227 -22.36 11.84 -30.50
N THR A 228 -22.28 13.16 -30.30
CA THR A 228 -22.81 14.18 -31.23
C THR A 228 -21.83 14.54 -32.35
N GLY A 229 -20.62 13.96 -32.33
CA GLY A 229 -19.62 14.13 -33.38
C GLY A 229 -19.91 13.30 -34.62
N THR A 230 -19.24 13.63 -35.72
CA THR A 230 -19.38 12.92 -37.02
C THR A 230 -18.48 11.71 -37.18
N LYS A 231 -17.57 11.46 -36.23
CA LYS A 231 -16.60 10.35 -36.25
C LYS A 231 -16.80 9.45 -35.03
N THR A 232 -16.58 8.16 -35.23
CA THR A 232 -16.43 7.20 -34.13
C THR A 232 -15.26 7.62 -33.24
N ARG A 233 -15.50 7.63 -31.92
CA ARG A 233 -14.51 7.96 -30.88
C ARG A 233 -14.18 6.70 -30.10
N HIS A 234 -12.91 6.53 -29.75
CA HIS A 234 -12.48 5.47 -28.84
C HIS A 234 -12.31 6.05 -27.43
N ALA A 235 -12.98 5.44 -26.46
CA ALA A 235 -12.83 5.75 -25.04
C ALA A 235 -12.59 4.44 -24.29
N LYS A 236 -11.80 4.50 -23.23
CA LYS A 236 -11.58 3.39 -22.31
C LYS A 236 -12.27 3.73 -21.00
N PHE A 237 -13.08 2.81 -20.50
CA PHE A 237 -13.55 2.86 -19.13
C PHE A 237 -12.69 1.90 -18.31
N GLU A 238 -11.93 2.43 -17.36
CA GLU A 238 -11.19 1.63 -16.39
C GLU A 238 -11.93 1.69 -15.07
N SER A 239 -12.54 0.59 -14.66
CA SER A 239 -12.93 0.40 -13.27
C SER A 239 -11.73 -0.19 -12.54
N THR A 240 -10.93 0.66 -11.89
CA THR A 240 -9.87 0.23 -11.00
C THR A 240 -10.48 -0.28 -9.69
N TRP A 241 -10.95 -1.53 -9.71
CA TRP A 241 -11.17 -2.35 -8.52
C TRP A 241 -10.24 -3.55 -8.62
N ASP A 242 -8.95 -3.29 -8.77
CA ASP A 242 -7.94 -4.32 -8.63
C ASP A 242 -6.99 -3.86 -7.51
N LEU A 243 -7.24 -4.37 -6.29
CA LEU A 243 -6.36 -4.25 -5.12
C LEU A 243 -4.99 -4.94 -5.33
N LYS A 244 -4.62 -5.25 -6.58
CA LYS A 244 -3.41 -5.98 -6.97
C LYS A 244 -2.22 -5.11 -7.32
N THR A 245 -2.32 -3.79 -7.23
CA THR A 245 -1.22 -2.89 -7.63
C THR A 245 -0.89 -1.85 -6.56
N ILE A 246 -0.65 -2.29 -5.32
CA ILE A 246 0.22 -1.61 -4.35
C ILE A 246 0.81 -2.69 -3.43
N ILE A 247 1.72 -3.50 -3.95
CA ILE A 247 2.80 -4.19 -3.20
C ILE A 247 3.96 -4.33 -4.18
#